data_AF-A0A816GN36-F1
#
_entry.id   AF-A0A816GN36-F1
#
_cell.length_a   1.000
_cell.length_b   1.000
_cell.length_c   1.000
_cell.angle_alpha   90.00
_cell.angle_beta   90.00
_cell.angle_gamma   90.00
#
_symmetry.space_group_name_H-M   'P 1'
#
loop_
_entity.id
_entity.type
_entity.pdbx_description
1 polymer ?
#
loop_
_entity_poly.entity_id
_entity_poly.type
_entity_poly.pdbx_seq_one_letter_code
_entity_poly.pdbx_strand_id
1 'polypeptide(L)' 'MSKPKCHKSKEAFKINIDLTEMKSCLAQGFLFAFGVRLFNSFDKAITTGVEPMPNDDEPSRTEHNMQCEHTLG' A
#
# COMPACT_ATOMS: atom_id res chain seq x y z
N MET A 1 21.77 -7.46 -18.68
CA MET A 1 20.66 -6.67 -18.11
C MET A 1 19.45 -7.59 -17.94
N SER A 2 19.05 -7.91 -16.70
CA SER A 2 17.91 -8.80 -16.42
C SER A 2 16.61 -7.99 -16.43
N LYS A 3 15.62 -8.39 -17.25
CA LYS A 3 14.29 -7.78 -17.26
C LYS A 3 13.58 -8.03 -15.90
N PRO A 4 12.81 -7.06 -15.38
CA PRO A 4 12.02 -7.27 -14.17
C PRO A 4 10.95 -8.35 -14.42
N LYS A 5 10.88 -9.35 -13.52
CA LYS A 5 9.83 -10.37 -13.56
C LYS A 5 8.53 -9.76 -13.02
N CYS A 6 7.55 -9.57 -13.90
CA CYS A 6 6.19 -9.20 -13.51
C CYS A 6 5.48 -10.45 -12.97
N HIS A 7 5.39 -10.55 -11.64
CA HIS A 7 4.63 -11.61 -10.98
C HIS A 7 3.16 -11.21 -10.94
N LYS A 8 2.35 -11.73 -11.88
CA LYS A 8 0.89 -11.60 -11.83
C LYS A 8 0.36 -12.69 -10.90
N SER A 9 -0.42 -12.31 -9.89
CA SER A 9 -1.17 -13.28 -9.09
C SER A 9 -2.18 -13.99 -10.00
N LYS A 10 -2.26 -15.31 -9.88
CA LYS A 10 -3.24 -16.11 -10.64
C LYS A 10 -4.65 -15.94 -10.07
N GLU A 11 -4.74 -15.70 -8.77
CA GLU A 11 -5.97 -15.60 -8.00
C GLU A 11 -5.78 -14.55 -6.90
N ALA A 12 -6.87 -13.84 -6.57
CA ALA A 12 -6.89 -12.84 -5.50
C ALA A 12 -8.22 -12.92 -4.76
N PHE A 13 -8.17 -12.87 -3.44
CA PHE A 13 -9.34 -12.86 -2.57
C PHE A 13 -9.40 -11.54 -1.82
N LYS A 14 -10.62 -11.00 -1.66
CA LYS A 14 -10.83 -9.81 -0.85
C LYS A 14 -10.92 -10.23 0.61
N ILE A 15 -10.03 -9.68 1.44
CA ILE A 15 -10.05 -9.84 2.89
C ILE A 15 -10.77 -8.64 3.54
N ASN A 16 -11.32 -8.83 4.74
CA ASN A 16 -11.87 -7.71 5.49
C ASN A 16 -10.74 -6.81 6.02
N ILE A 17 -11.06 -5.53 6.27
CA ILE A 17 -10.15 -4.60 6.93
C ILE A 17 -10.23 -4.85 8.43
N ASP A 18 -9.70 -6.00 8.84
CA ASP A 18 -9.57 -6.42 10.22
C ASP A 18 -8.11 -6.81 10.48
N LEU A 19 -7.51 -6.26 11.54
CA LEU A 19 -6.10 -6.47 11.84
C LEU A 19 -5.78 -7.93 12.15
N THR A 20 -6.73 -8.71 12.66
CA THR A 20 -6.54 -10.13 12.96
C THR A 20 -6.50 -10.92 11.66
N GLU A 21 -7.43 -10.65 10.76
CA GLU A 21 -7.48 -11.28 9.43
C GLU A 21 -6.22 -10.95 8.61
N MET A 22 -5.84 -9.68 8.56
CA MET A 22 -4.64 -9.22 7.85
C MET A 22 -3.36 -9.88 8.41
N LYS A 23 -3.19 -9.94 9.75
CA LYS A 23 -2.04 -10.60 10.38
C LYS A 23 -2.03 -12.11 10.10
N SER A 24 -3.20 -12.75 10.12
CA SER A 24 -3.34 -14.17 9.81
C SER A 24 -2.94 -14.48 8.36
N CYS A 25 -3.33 -13.64 7.39
CA CYS A 25 -2.91 -13.79 5.99
C CYS A 25 -1.39 -13.76 5.84
N LEU A 26 -0.71 -12.82 6.51
CA LEU A 26 0.76 -12.75 6.50
C LEU A 26 1.39 -13.98 7.17
N ALA A 27 0.84 -14.43 8.30
CA ALA A 27 1.33 -15.60 9.00
C ALA A 27 1.22 -16.89 8.16
N GLN A 28 0.21 -16.98 7.29
CA GLN A 28 0.02 -18.08 6.35
C GLN A 28 0.89 -17.95 5.09
N GLY A 29 1.64 -16.86 4.92
CA GLY A 29 2.52 -16.64 3.78
C GLY A 29 1.82 -15.99 2.57
N PHE A 30 0.61 -15.49 2.74
CA PHE A 30 -0.09 -14.75 1.69
C PHE A 30 0.26 -13.27 1.75
N LEU A 31 0.60 -12.71 0.60
CA LEU A 31 0.72 -11.26 0.42
C LEU A 31 -0.66 -10.68 0.09
N PHE A 32 -0.94 -9.49 0.58
CA PHE A 32 -2.13 -8.73 0.20
C PHE A 32 -1.74 -7.29 -0.16
N ALA A 33 -2.57 -6.65 -0.98
CA ALA A 33 -2.44 -5.24 -1.34
C ALA A 33 -3.59 -4.46 -0.71
N PHE A 34 -3.31 -3.24 -0.26
CA PHE A 34 -4.30 -2.33 0.32
C PHE A 34 -3.96 -0.88 -0.06
N GLY A 35 -4.99 -0.04 -0.11
CA GLY A 35 -4.83 1.40 -0.32
C GLY A 35 -4.75 2.13 1.02
N VAL A 36 -3.84 3.09 1.14
CA VAL A 36 -3.76 4.02 2.26
C VAL A 36 -3.92 5.45 1.78
N ARG A 37 -4.48 6.31 2.62
CA ARG A 37 -4.45 7.76 2.41
C ARG A 37 -3.19 8.30 3.08
N LEU A 38 -2.38 9.03 2.33
CA LEU A 38 -1.17 9.65 2.87
C LEU A 38 -1.47 11.09 3.26
N PHE A 39 -0.92 11.52 4.38
CA PHE A 39 -1.00 12.90 4.87
C PHE A 39 0.36 13.58 4.78
N ASN A 40 0.42 14.90 4.97
CA ASN A 40 1.68 15.64 4.89
C ASN A 40 2.71 15.17 5.93
N SER A 41 2.25 14.63 7.06
CA SER A 41 3.05 14.01 8.10
C SER A 41 3.82 12.77 7.62
N PHE A 42 3.38 12.13 6.53
CA PHE A 42 4.09 11.02 5.89
C PHE A 42 5.49 11.42 5.39
N ASP A 43 5.68 12.66 4.92
CA ASP A 43 6.99 13.10 4.42
C ASP A 43 8.07 13.08 5.51
N LYS A 44 7.67 13.21 6.78
CA LYS A 44 8.58 13.12 7.93
C LYS A 44 8.97 11.67 8.24
N ALA A 45 8.08 10.71 7.94
CA ALA A 45 8.27 9.29 8.21
C ALA A 45 9.36 8.65 7.32
N ILE A 46 9.72 9.26 6.18
CA ILE A 46 10.78 8.77 5.28
C ILE A 46 12.11 8.59 6.02
N THR A 47 12.37 9.41 7.04
CA THR A 47 13.63 9.39 7.78
C THR A 47 13.64 8.40 8.95
N THR A 48 12.47 8.07 9.51
CA THR A 48 12.33 7.28 10.73
C THR A 48 11.75 5.89 10.50
N GLY A 49 11.08 5.67 9.36
CA GLY A 49 10.33 4.46 9.06
C GLY A 49 9.06 4.29 9.90
N VAL A 50 8.70 5.28 10.72
CA VAL A 50 7.50 5.28 11.57
C VAL A 50 6.55 6.35 11.06
N GLU A 51 5.36 5.93 10.62
CA GLU A 51 4.31 6.82 10.17
C GLU A 51 3.55 7.39 11.39
N PRO A 52 3.55 8.71 11.60
CA PRO A 52 2.76 9.32 12.65
C PRO A 52 1.27 9.23 12.31
N MET A 53 0.43 9.01 13.32
CA MET A 53 -1.01 9.08 13.15
C MET A 53 -1.40 10.50 12.69
N PRO A 54 -2.16 10.65 11.59
CA PRO A 54 -2.64 11.95 11.14
C PRO A 54 -3.66 12.52 12.12
N ASN A 55 -3.71 13.86 12.22
CA ASN A 55 -4.76 14.56 12.97
C ASN A 55 -5.98 14.81 12.06
N ASP A 56 -7.17 14.96 12.65
CA ASP A 56 -8.44 15.13 11.89
C ASP A 56 -8.43 16.35 10.94
N ASP A 57 -7.70 17.41 11.30
CA ASP A 57 -7.57 18.64 10.52
C ASP A 57 -6.40 18.62 9.51
N GLU A 58 -5.68 17.50 9.42
CA GLU A 58 -4.49 17.43 8.56
C GLU A 58 -4.89 17.33 7.07
N PRO A 59 -4.35 18.21 6.20
CA PRO A 59 -4.60 18.10 4.77
C PRO A 59 -4.03 16.78 4.24
N SER A 60 -4.88 16.00 3.58
CA SER A 60 -4.45 14.81 2.86
C SER A 60 -3.57 15.20 1.68
N ARG A 61 -2.56 14.39 1.40
CA ARG A 61 -1.91 14.45 0.09
C ARG A 61 -2.91 13.89 -0.91
N THR A 62 -3.23 14.68 -1.93
CA THR A 62 -4.03 14.21 -3.06
C THR A 62 -3.36 12.95 -3.63
N GLU A 63 -4.02 11.82 -3.39
CA GLU A 63 -3.85 10.49 -3.98
C GLU A 63 -2.50 10.17 -4.64
N HIS A 64 -1.64 9.43 -3.93
CA HIS A 64 -0.54 8.71 -4.57
C HIS A 64 -1.05 7.39 -5.16
N ASN A 65 -1.99 7.46 -6.10
CA ASN A 65 -2.20 6.35 -7.04
C ASN A 65 -1.04 6.39 -8.04
N MET A 66 0.12 5.83 -7.69
CA MET A 66 1.03 5.36 -8.74
C MET A 66 0.40 4.11 -9.38
N GLN A 67 -0.63 4.34 -10.20
CA GLN A 67 -0.91 3.46 -11.31
C GLN A 67 0.29 3.57 -12.25
N CYS A 68 1.01 2.47 -12.43
CA CYS A 68 1.82 2.28 -13.62
C CYS A 68 0.88 2.23 -14.82
N GLU A 69 0.45 3.38 -15.32
CA GLU A 69 -0.12 3.50 -16.65
C GLU A 69 1.04 3.37 -17.66
N HIS A 70 1.36 2.13 -18.01
CA HIS A 70 1.97 1.88 -19.30
C HIS A 70 0.95 2.25 -20.37
N THR A 71 1.28 3.32 -21.09
CA THR A 71 0.74 3.73 -22.38
C THR A 71 0.39 2.51 -23.25
N LEU A 72 -0.88 2.39 -23.62
CA LEU A 72 -1.28 1.75 -24.87
C LEU A 72 -2.32 2.66 -25.53
N GLY A 73 -1.83 3.40 -26.51
CA GLY A 73 -2.52 4.33 -27.39
C GLY A 73 -1.49 4.94 -28.32
#